data_AF-A0A1V1WYB5-F1
#
_entry.id   AF-A0A1V1WYB5-F1
#
_cell.length_a   1.000
_cell.length_b   1.000
_cell.length_c   1.000
_cell.angle_alpha   90.00
_cell.angle_beta   90.00
_cell.angle_gamma   90.00
#
_symmetry.space_group_name_H-M   'P 1'
#
loop_
_entity.id
_entity.type
_entity.pdbx_description
1 polymer ?
#
loop_
_entity_poly.entity_id
_entity_poly.type
_entity_poly.pdbx_seq_one_letter_code
_entity_poly.pdbx_strand_id
1 'polypeptide(L)'
;MLPSHFIFKIFSRGILKSQGAIILKMKEQIRVWRRADRKMGWGIDNKEFEMLEASMPPPLTDHDRRQGFIGSVLFYGFGEDGHGNSDAVLSGKLAWEYAIKRRRGKTWQCEYIDFNKPQDIRLRPGAPARPKGFYYAKIQPGKRFKAMTVSQLRKKLAPDTGWGPEGFQFLAITHSHFADLMNERKIPFMALADYDVAPHGFNDFFDAPQLFCSNKRLGLGIGNVDRNYPLFGIPTLQLCNGP
;
A
#
# COMPACT_ATOMS: atom_id res chain seq x y z
N MET A 1 -23.80 32.51 4.24
CA MET A 1 -22.77 31.71 3.55
C MET A 1 -21.64 31.46 4.55
N LEU A 2 -21.40 30.22 4.95
CA LEU A 2 -20.35 29.85 5.91
C LEU A 2 -19.07 29.42 5.17
N PRO A 3 -17.85 29.82 5.60
CA PRO A 3 -16.64 29.51 4.86
C PRO A 3 -16.21 28.05 5.05
N SER A 4 -16.01 27.37 3.93
CA SER A 4 -15.66 25.95 3.76
C SER A 4 -14.25 25.55 4.25
N HIS A 5 -13.60 26.35 5.10
CA HIS A 5 -12.26 26.08 5.62
C HIS A 5 -12.21 25.31 6.95
N PHE A 6 -13.35 25.05 7.59
CA PHE A 6 -13.39 24.45 8.93
C PHE A 6 -13.48 22.92 8.97
N ILE A 7 -13.85 22.26 7.87
CA ILE A 7 -14.11 20.80 7.88
C ILE A 7 -12.83 19.96 7.71
N PHE A 8 -11.76 20.51 7.12
CA PHE A 8 -10.51 19.76 6.92
C PHE A 8 -9.57 19.74 8.13
N LYS A 9 -9.70 20.69 9.07
CA LYS A 9 -8.79 20.82 10.23
C LYS A 9 -9.18 19.94 11.41
N ILE A 10 -10.44 19.49 11.48
CA ILE A 10 -10.95 18.68 12.59
C ILE A 10 -10.55 17.20 12.46
N PHE A 11 -10.42 16.67 11.24
CA PHE A 11 -10.08 15.25 11.05
C PHE A 11 -8.58 14.93 11.17
N SER A 12 -7.68 15.91 11.06
CA SER A 12 -6.23 15.68 11.23
C SER A 12 -5.79 15.69 12.70
N ARG A 13 -6.54 16.37 13.58
CA ARG A 13 -6.20 16.48 15.02
C ARG A 13 -6.83 15.39 15.89
N GLY A 14 -7.88 14.70 15.42
CA GLY A 14 -8.60 13.68 16.20
C GLY A 14 -7.97 12.29 16.21
N ILE A 15 -7.10 11.95 15.25
CA ILE A 15 -6.53 10.59 15.13
C ILE A 15 -5.30 10.39 16.03
N LEU A 16 -4.74 11.48 16.60
CA LEU A 16 -3.49 11.46 17.36
C LEU A 16 -3.67 11.50 18.89
N LYS A 17 -4.81 11.06 19.42
CA LYS A 17 -5.05 11.04 20.89
C LYS A 17 -5.56 9.73 21.49
N SER A 18 -5.54 8.59 20.78
CA SER A 18 -5.58 7.28 21.45
C SER A 18 -4.24 6.57 21.29
N GLN A 19 -3.59 6.39 22.44
CA GLN A 19 -2.32 5.68 22.58
C GLN A 19 -2.52 4.19 22.19
N GLY A 20 -1.62 3.64 21.37
CA GLY A 20 -1.37 2.19 21.31
C GLY A 20 -1.41 1.51 19.93
N ALA A 21 -2.41 1.79 19.08
CA ALA A 21 -2.57 1.04 17.83
C ALA A 21 -2.10 1.85 16.61
N ILE A 22 -0.96 1.44 16.03
CA ILE A 22 -0.42 2.03 14.79
C ILE A 22 -1.35 1.74 13.59
N ILE A 23 -2.09 0.61 13.65
CA ILE A 23 -3.03 0.13 12.64
C ILE A 23 -4.45 0.55 13.03
N LEU A 24 -5.20 1.09 12.06
CA LEU A 24 -6.58 1.51 12.26
C LEU A 24 -7.48 0.32 12.58
N LYS A 25 -8.53 0.55 13.38
CA LYS A 25 -9.54 -0.49 13.64
C LYS A 25 -10.29 -0.84 12.35
N MET A 26 -10.77 -2.08 12.23
CA MET A 26 -11.40 -2.55 10.99
C MET A 26 -12.59 -1.68 10.54
N LYS A 27 -13.47 -1.27 11.47
CA LYS A 27 -14.55 -0.30 11.18
C LYS A 27 -14.06 1.02 10.58
N GLU A 28 -12.89 1.49 11.00
CA GLU A 28 -12.30 2.71 10.45
C GLU A 28 -11.70 2.48 9.06
N GLN A 29 -11.07 1.31 8.83
CA GLN A 29 -10.57 0.90 7.52
C GLN A 29 -11.71 0.80 6.50
N ILE A 30 -12.83 0.13 6.84
CA ILE A 30 -14.04 0.04 6.01
C ILE A 30 -14.58 1.45 5.71
N ARG A 31 -14.68 2.32 6.73
CA ARG A 31 -15.18 3.70 6.56
C ARG A 31 -14.33 4.52 5.58
N VAL A 32 -13.00 4.39 5.62
CA VAL A 32 -12.13 5.13 4.69
C VAL A 32 -12.16 4.55 3.29
N TRP A 33 -12.36 3.23 3.14
CA TRP A 33 -12.62 2.59 1.84
C TRP A 33 -13.93 3.08 1.22
N ARG A 34 -15.07 3.06 1.94
CA ARG A 34 -16.35 3.63 1.47
C ARG A 34 -16.20 5.09 1.04
N ARG A 35 -15.40 5.87 1.78
CA ARG A 35 -15.12 7.27 1.43
C ARG A 35 -14.28 7.40 0.15
N ALA A 36 -13.29 6.54 -0.03
CA ALA A 36 -12.43 6.53 -1.22
C ALA A 36 -13.25 6.15 -2.45
N ASP A 37 -14.01 5.05 -2.37
CA ASP A 37 -14.93 4.60 -3.41
C ASP A 37 -15.91 5.70 -3.83
N ARG A 38 -16.67 6.30 -2.90
CA ARG A 38 -17.59 7.41 -3.22
C ARG A 38 -16.90 8.62 -3.86
N LYS A 39 -15.64 8.91 -3.48
CA LYS A 39 -14.91 10.08 -4.00
C LYS A 39 -14.34 9.81 -5.40
N MET A 40 -14.05 8.56 -5.73
CA MET A 40 -13.47 8.16 -7.01
C MET A 40 -14.51 7.61 -7.98
N GLY A 41 -15.67 7.17 -7.49
CA GLY A 41 -16.68 6.49 -8.30
C GLY A 41 -16.17 5.13 -8.80
N TRP A 42 -15.43 4.38 -7.99
CA TRP A 42 -14.92 3.07 -8.40
C TRP A 42 -16.04 2.03 -8.54
N GLY A 43 -17.16 2.22 -7.82
CA GLY A 43 -18.34 1.37 -7.96
C GLY A 43 -18.20 0.02 -7.26
N ILE A 44 -17.47 -0.01 -6.13
CA ILE A 44 -17.40 -1.20 -5.28
C ILE A 44 -18.81 -1.52 -4.76
N ASP A 45 -19.26 -2.77 -4.89
CA ASP A 45 -20.62 -3.16 -4.50
C ASP A 45 -20.80 -2.98 -2.98
N ASN A 46 -21.94 -2.41 -2.57
CA ASN A 46 -22.30 -2.30 -1.16
C ASN A 46 -22.34 -3.66 -0.48
N LYS A 47 -22.71 -4.73 -1.19
CA LYS A 47 -22.69 -6.10 -0.67
C LYS A 47 -21.29 -6.54 -0.24
N GLU A 48 -20.24 -6.13 -0.94
CA GLU A 48 -18.87 -6.45 -0.55
C GLU A 48 -18.49 -5.78 0.77
N PHE A 49 -18.97 -4.56 1.02
CA PHE A 49 -18.79 -3.91 2.31
C PHE A 49 -19.63 -4.54 3.43
N GLU A 50 -20.84 -5.01 3.13
CA GLU A 50 -21.69 -5.73 4.10
C GLU A 50 -21.04 -7.05 4.53
N MET A 51 -20.45 -7.79 3.58
CA MET A 51 -19.66 -8.99 3.88
C MET A 51 -18.50 -8.70 4.84
N LEU A 52 -17.78 -7.59 4.64
CA LEU A 52 -16.71 -7.17 5.56
C LEU A 52 -17.20 -6.80 6.96
N GLU A 53 -18.41 -6.26 7.07
CA GLU A 53 -19.01 -5.91 8.36
C GLU A 53 -19.50 -7.16 9.11
N ALA A 54 -19.84 -8.22 8.38
CA ALA A 54 -20.19 -9.54 8.91
C ALA A 54 -18.98 -10.44 9.21
N SER A 55 -17.83 -10.19 8.60
CA SER A 55 -16.63 -11.01 8.74
C SER A 55 -15.71 -10.54 9.88
N MET A 56 -14.94 -11.48 10.43
CA MET A 56 -13.90 -11.17 11.41
C MET A 56 -12.54 -11.07 10.72
N PRO A 57 -11.76 -10.00 10.96
CA PRO A 57 -10.44 -9.90 10.38
C PRO A 57 -9.52 -10.97 11.00
N PRO A 58 -8.58 -11.53 10.22
CA PRO A 58 -7.66 -12.55 10.70
C PRO A 58 -6.84 -11.98 11.87
N PRO A 59 -6.84 -12.61 13.05
CA PRO A 59 -6.07 -12.13 14.19
C PRO A 59 -4.58 -12.37 13.96
N LEU A 60 -3.75 -11.57 14.62
CA LEU A 60 -2.33 -11.91 14.76
C LEU A 60 -2.16 -13.02 15.80
N THR A 61 -1.45 -14.06 15.43
CA THR A 61 -0.92 -15.08 16.33
C THR A 61 0.34 -14.58 17.03
N ASP A 62 0.76 -15.25 18.10
CA ASP A 62 2.04 -14.91 18.75
C ASP A 62 3.25 -15.19 17.84
N HIS A 63 3.12 -16.16 16.93
CA HIS A 63 4.11 -16.40 15.90
C HIS A 63 4.24 -15.17 14.97
N ASP A 64 3.12 -14.63 14.49
CA ASP A 64 3.11 -13.43 13.63
C ASP A 64 3.78 -12.24 14.35
N ARG A 65 3.46 -12.04 15.63
CA ARG A 65 4.07 -10.98 16.45
C ARG A 65 5.58 -11.13 16.58
N ARG A 66 6.08 -12.36 16.81
CA ARG A 66 7.53 -12.66 16.85
C ARG A 66 8.20 -12.46 15.48
N GLN A 67 7.48 -12.75 14.41
CA GLN A 67 7.91 -12.43 13.05
C GLN A 67 7.82 -10.94 12.73
N GLY A 68 7.21 -10.13 13.59
CA GLY A 68 7.19 -8.66 13.50
C GLY A 68 6.06 -8.12 12.62
N PHE A 69 4.99 -8.90 12.45
CA PHE A 69 3.72 -8.40 11.93
C PHE A 69 3.03 -7.55 13.00
N ILE A 70 2.44 -6.43 12.56
CA ILE A 70 1.90 -5.40 13.48
C ILE A 70 0.39 -5.21 13.41
N GLY A 71 -0.26 -5.79 12.40
CA GLY A 71 -1.72 -5.85 12.32
C GLY A 71 -2.21 -6.35 10.98
N SER A 72 -3.53 -6.51 10.89
CA SER A 72 -4.24 -6.91 9.68
C SER A 72 -4.85 -5.67 9.00
N VAL A 73 -4.64 -5.56 7.71
CA VAL A 73 -5.09 -4.43 6.89
C VAL A 73 -5.98 -4.93 5.77
N LEU A 74 -7.02 -4.15 5.48
CA LEU A 74 -7.95 -4.36 4.41
C LEU A 74 -7.46 -3.69 3.11
N PHE A 75 -7.38 -4.48 2.05
CA PHE A 75 -7.02 -4.08 0.69
C PHE A 75 -8.11 -4.47 -0.29
N TYR A 76 -8.07 -3.93 -1.51
CA TYR A 76 -9.03 -4.24 -2.56
C TYR A 76 -8.30 -4.50 -3.89
N GLY A 77 -8.62 -5.62 -4.54
CA GLY A 77 -8.13 -5.97 -5.86
C GLY A 77 -9.08 -5.51 -6.95
N PHE A 78 -8.66 -4.54 -7.74
CA PHE A 78 -9.40 -4.00 -8.88
C PHE A 78 -9.08 -4.73 -10.18
N GLY A 79 -10.05 -4.75 -11.09
CA GLY A 79 -9.89 -5.35 -12.42
C GLY A 79 -9.70 -6.86 -12.38
N GLU A 80 -9.19 -7.40 -13.48
CA GLU A 80 -8.95 -8.82 -13.65
C GLU A 80 -7.69 -9.07 -14.47
N ASP A 81 -6.86 -10.01 -14.04
CA ASP A 81 -5.58 -10.37 -14.69
C ASP A 81 -5.72 -11.42 -15.80
N GLY A 82 -6.95 -11.83 -16.12
CA GLY A 82 -7.26 -12.91 -17.06
C GLY A 82 -7.24 -14.32 -16.45
N HIS A 83 -6.92 -14.44 -15.15
CA HIS A 83 -6.86 -15.70 -14.42
C HIS A 83 -7.75 -15.72 -13.18
N GLY A 84 -8.76 -14.83 -13.12
CA GLY A 84 -9.67 -14.71 -11.98
C GLY A 84 -9.10 -13.93 -10.78
N ASN A 85 -7.87 -13.39 -10.88
CA ASN A 85 -7.29 -12.53 -9.85
C ASN A 85 -7.40 -11.06 -10.27
N SER A 86 -7.08 -10.15 -9.35
CA SER A 86 -7.07 -8.72 -9.66
C SER A 86 -5.90 -8.29 -10.54
N ASP A 87 -6.14 -7.26 -11.35
CA ASP A 87 -5.06 -6.53 -12.00
C ASP A 87 -4.32 -5.70 -10.95
N ALA A 88 -3.16 -6.19 -10.54
CA ALA A 88 -2.34 -5.55 -9.54
C ALA A 88 -1.82 -4.18 -10.00
N VAL A 89 -1.53 -3.97 -11.28
CA VAL A 89 -1.05 -2.68 -11.80
C VAL A 89 -2.19 -1.65 -11.74
N LEU A 90 -3.38 -2.03 -12.21
CA LEU A 90 -4.59 -1.19 -12.08
C LEU A 90 -4.91 -0.87 -10.62
N SER A 91 -4.81 -1.86 -9.73
CA SER A 91 -5.06 -1.67 -8.30
C SER A 91 -4.11 -0.64 -7.67
N GLY A 92 -2.84 -0.65 -8.06
CA GLY A 92 -1.85 0.35 -7.65
C GLY A 92 -2.14 1.72 -8.25
N LYS A 93 -2.48 1.77 -9.56
CA LYS A 93 -2.85 2.99 -10.30
C LYS A 93 -3.98 3.73 -9.63
N LEU A 94 -5.12 3.08 -9.39
CA LEU A 94 -6.31 3.71 -8.81
C LEU A 94 -6.03 4.27 -7.41
N ALA A 95 -5.27 3.53 -6.59
CA ALA A 95 -4.86 3.99 -5.27
C ALA A 95 -3.93 5.21 -5.35
N TRP A 96 -3.01 5.25 -6.30
CA TRP A 96 -2.12 6.39 -6.52
C TRP A 96 -2.87 7.62 -7.04
N GLU A 97 -3.80 7.47 -7.98
CA GLU A 97 -4.69 8.53 -8.45
C GLU A 97 -5.53 9.12 -7.30
N TYR A 98 -6.03 8.26 -6.41
CA TYR A 98 -6.69 8.70 -5.19
C TYR A 98 -5.75 9.52 -4.29
N ALA A 99 -4.48 9.11 -4.15
CA ALA A 99 -3.47 9.84 -3.40
C ALA A 99 -3.25 11.25 -3.98
N ILE A 100 -3.08 11.37 -5.30
CA ILE A 100 -2.94 12.64 -6.02
C ILE A 100 -4.15 13.55 -5.75
N LYS A 101 -5.37 13.03 -5.96
CA LYS A 101 -6.63 13.77 -5.74
C LYS A 101 -6.83 14.18 -4.28
N ARG A 102 -6.36 13.37 -3.33
CA ARG A 102 -6.46 13.65 -1.88
C ARG A 102 -5.44 14.69 -1.43
N ARG A 103 -4.22 14.65 -1.97
CA ARG A 103 -3.09 15.49 -1.54
C ARG A 103 -3.01 16.84 -2.27
N ARG A 104 -3.85 17.08 -3.30
CA ARG A 104 -4.00 18.38 -4.00
C ARG A 104 -2.65 18.96 -4.48
N GLY A 105 -1.90 18.17 -5.27
CA GLY A 105 -0.61 18.57 -5.80
C GLY A 105 0.58 18.41 -4.84
N LYS A 106 0.37 17.88 -3.63
CA LYS A 106 1.46 17.50 -2.71
C LYS A 106 1.93 16.06 -2.95
N THR A 107 2.10 15.71 -4.21
CA THR A 107 2.64 14.43 -4.67
C THR A 107 3.78 14.68 -5.64
N TRP A 108 4.73 13.76 -5.70
CA TRP A 108 5.75 13.70 -6.73
C TRP A 108 5.81 12.27 -7.26
N GLN A 109 5.94 12.11 -8.57
CA GLN A 109 6.04 10.82 -9.22
C GLN A 109 7.22 10.87 -10.18
N CYS A 110 8.05 9.84 -10.12
CA CYS A 110 9.13 9.60 -11.06
C CYS A 110 8.54 9.31 -12.45
N GLU A 111 9.12 9.91 -13.48
CA GLU A 111 8.68 9.77 -14.87
C GLU A 111 8.76 8.34 -15.41
N TYR A 112 9.61 7.50 -14.81
CA TYR A 112 9.80 6.10 -15.17
C TYR A 112 8.72 5.15 -14.63
N ILE A 113 7.75 5.66 -13.86
CA ILE A 113 6.58 4.87 -13.45
C ILE A 113 5.37 5.40 -14.21
N ASP A 114 4.92 4.64 -15.20
CA ASP A 114 3.66 4.89 -15.91
C ASP A 114 2.75 3.68 -15.81
N PHE A 115 1.70 3.79 -14.98
CA PHE A 115 0.71 2.73 -14.81
C PHE A 115 -0.13 2.46 -16.07
N ASN A 116 -0.07 3.31 -17.09
CA ASN A 116 -0.78 3.10 -18.35
C ASN A 116 0.06 2.31 -19.36
N LYS A 117 1.32 2.02 -19.04
CA LYS A 117 2.25 1.26 -19.87
C LYS A 117 2.54 -0.07 -19.18
N PRO A 118 1.78 -1.13 -19.48
CA PRO A 118 1.95 -2.43 -18.82
C PRO A 118 3.34 -3.05 -19.04
N GLN A 119 4.07 -2.60 -20.06
CA GLN A 119 5.46 -2.99 -20.30
C GLN A 119 6.47 -2.34 -19.35
N ASP A 120 6.09 -1.28 -18.63
CA ASP A 120 6.99 -0.51 -17.76
C ASP A 120 6.84 -0.88 -16.28
N ILE A 121 5.72 -1.49 -15.88
CA ILE A 121 5.47 -1.94 -14.50
C ILE A 121 4.63 -3.20 -14.47
N ARG A 122 5.02 -4.16 -13.63
CA ARG A 122 4.29 -5.42 -13.42
C ARG A 122 4.55 -6.00 -12.04
N LEU A 123 3.74 -6.97 -11.61
CA LEU A 123 4.18 -7.87 -10.55
C LEU A 123 5.41 -8.65 -11.03
N ARG A 124 6.40 -8.80 -10.15
CA ARG A 124 7.59 -9.59 -10.45
C ARG A 124 7.21 -11.06 -10.74
N PRO A 125 8.00 -11.78 -11.56
CA PRO A 125 7.87 -13.22 -11.66
C PRO A 125 7.91 -13.91 -10.29
N GLY A 126 6.97 -14.81 -10.04
CA GLY A 126 6.84 -15.55 -8.79
C GLY A 126 6.31 -14.73 -7.60
N ALA A 127 5.81 -13.51 -7.79
CA ALA A 127 4.93 -12.90 -6.79
C ALA A 127 3.56 -13.60 -6.80
N PRO A 128 2.91 -13.79 -5.64
CA PRO A 128 1.55 -14.32 -5.59
C PRO A 128 0.57 -13.40 -6.34
N ALA A 129 -0.40 -13.99 -7.04
CA ALA A 129 -1.51 -13.23 -7.59
C ALA A 129 -2.30 -12.54 -6.47
N ARG A 130 -2.97 -11.42 -6.79
CA ARG A 130 -3.71 -10.63 -5.79
C ARG A 130 -5.20 -10.93 -5.84
N PRO A 131 -5.86 -11.27 -4.72
CA PRO A 131 -7.30 -11.56 -4.72
C PRO A 131 -8.11 -10.42 -5.34
N LYS A 132 -9.14 -10.76 -6.11
CA LYS A 132 -10.13 -9.81 -6.61
C LYS A 132 -11.11 -9.45 -5.49
N GLY A 133 -11.55 -8.19 -5.44
CA GLY A 133 -12.41 -7.69 -4.37
C GLY A 133 -11.64 -7.44 -3.07
N PHE A 134 -12.35 -7.37 -1.95
CA PHE A 134 -11.70 -7.17 -0.65
C PHE A 134 -10.91 -8.38 -0.18
N TYR A 135 -9.73 -8.13 0.41
CA TYR A 135 -8.94 -9.14 1.08
C TYR A 135 -8.15 -8.56 2.25
N TYR A 136 -7.75 -9.44 3.16
CA TYR A 136 -6.91 -9.08 4.30
C TYR A 136 -5.45 -9.45 4.03
N ALA A 137 -4.54 -8.65 4.57
CA ALA A 137 -3.16 -9.08 4.76
C ALA A 137 -2.62 -8.63 6.11
N LYS A 138 -1.82 -9.49 6.73
CA LYS A 138 -1.01 -9.10 7.90
C LYS A 138 0.21 -8.36 7.39
N ILE A 139 0.54 -7.23 8.01
CA ILE A 139 1.62 -6.37 7.50
C ILE A 139 2.81 -6.26 8.44
N GLN A 140 4.00 -6.13 7.83
CA GLN A 140 5.27 -5.86 8.48
C GLN A 140 5.94 -4.61 7.84
N PRO A 141 6.21 -3.54 8.61
CA PRO A 141 6.57 -2.20 8.08
C PRO A 141 8.04 -2.05 7.62
N GLY A 142 8.71 -3.15 7.25
CA GLY A 142 10.02 -3.13 6.57
C GLY A 142 11.26 -2.78 7.41
N LYS A 143 11.10 -2.36 8.68
CA LYS A 143 12.24 -2.01 9.56
C LYS A 143 13.26 -3.15 9.71
N ARG A 144 12.82 -4.41 9.69
CA ARG A 144 13.71 -5.59 9.80
C ARG A 144 14.65 -5.76 8.61
N PHE A 145 14.31 -5.20 7.45
CA PHE A 145 14.99 -5.48 6.19
C PHE A 145 15.74 -4.27 5.61
N LYS A 146 16.00 -3.24 6.42
CA LYS A 146 16.75 -2.03 6.00
C LYS A 146 18.19 -2.31 5.54
N ALA A 147 18.78 -3.42 5.98
CA ALA A 147 20.14 -3.81 5.60
C ALA A 147 20.20 -4.71 4.36
N MET A 148 19.05 -5.02 3.75
CA MET A 148 18.94 -5.94 2.62
C MET A 148 18.57 -5.21 1.34
N THR A 149 19.01 -5.75 0.21
CA THR A 149 18.49 -5.36 -1.11
C THR A 149 17.13 -6.01 -1.35
N VAL A 150 16.34 -5.47 -2.29
CA VAL A 150 15.05 -6.06 -2.68
C VAL A 150 15.27 -7.48 -3.25
N SER A 151 16.29 -7.67 -4.07
CA SER A 151 16.63 -8.98 -4.65
C SER A 151 17.00 -10.02 -3.59
N GLN A 152 17.73 -9.62 -2.53
CA GLN A 152 18.06 -10.49 -1.41
C GLN A 152 16.81 -10.86 -0.59
N LEU A 153 15.88 -9.92 -0.39
CA LEU A 153 14.64 -10.22 0.34
C LEU A 153 13.76 -11.17 -0.46
N ARG A 154 13.59 -10.94 -1.78
CA ARG A 154 12.73 -11.76 -2.65
C ARG A 154 13.05 -13.26 -2.56
N LYS A 155 14.33 -13.60 -2.42
CA LYS A 155 14.82 -14.99 -2.24
C LYS A 155 14.39 -15.63 -0.90
N LYS A 156 13.90 -14.86 0.07
CA LYS A 156 13.54 -15.29 1.42
C LYS A 156 12.06 -15.12 1.74
N LEU A 157 11.25 -14.73 0.77
CA LEU A 157 9.87 -14.33 1.04
C LEU A 157 8.98 -15.51 1.48
N ALA A 158 9.19 -16.74 1.03
CA ALA A 158 8.25 -17.84 1.31
C ALA A 158 8.06 -18.15 2.81
N PRO A 159 6.82 -18.17 3.34
CA PRO A 159 5.52 -18.09 2.65
C PRO A 159 4.92 -16.66 2.51
N ASP A 160 5.60 -15.65 3.03
CA ASP A 160 5.22 -14.23 2.91
C ASP A 160 5.47 -13.68 1.49
N THR A 161 5.08 -12.43 1.28
CA THR A 161 5.34 -11.72 0.03
C THR A 161 5.69 -10.24 0.25
N GLY A 162 6.26 -9.61 -0.78
CA GLY A 162 6.54 -8.18 -0.77
C GLY A 162 5.28 -7.35 -0.94
N TRP A 163 5.36 -6.06 -0.66
CA TRP A 163 4.27 -5.16 -1.00
C TRP A 163 4.23 -4.91 -2.52
N GLY A 164 3.03 -4.90 -3.08
CA GLY A 164 2.72 -4.45 -4.43
C GLY A 164 1.67 -3.34 -4.35
N PRO A 165 0.45 -3.52 -4.90
CA PRO A 165 -0.61 -2.49 -4.86
C PRO A 165 -0.96 -2.04 -3.44
N GLU A 166 -0.74 -2.92 -2.46
CA GLU A 166 -1.02 -2.69 -1.05
C GLU A 166 -0.29 -1.46 -0.52
N GLY A 167 0.94 -1.18 -0.98
CA GLY A 167 1.67 0.00 -0.52
C GLY A 167 1.01 1.31 -0.89
N PHE A 168 0.48 1.40 -2.11
CA PHE A 168 -0.27 2.56 -2.56
C PHE A 168 -1.57 2.71 -1.76
N GLN A 169 -2.34 1.62 -1.62
CA GLN A 169 -3.60 1.61 -0.87
C GLN A 169 -3.40 1.96 0.60
N PHE A 170 -2.31 1.47 1.20
CA PHE A 170 -1.97 1.72 2.59
C PHE A 170 -1.70 3.21 2.85
N LEU A 171 -0.88 3.87 2.04
CA LEU A 171 -0.57 5.30 2.23
C LEU A 171 -1.66 6.24 1.72
N ALA A 172 -2.47 5.81 0.75
CA ALA A 172 -3.49 6.65 0.13
C ALA A 172 -4.85 6.56 0.85
N ILE A 173 -5.25 5.35 1.25
CA ILE A 173 -6.62 5.03 1.67
C ILE A 173 -6.65 4.77 3.17
N THR A 174 -6.07 3.66 3.63
CA THR A 174 -6.28 3.17 5.00
C THR A 174 -5.41 3.88 6.03
N HIS A 175 -4.09 3.92 5.85
CA HIS A 175 -3.12 4.34 6.86
C HIS A 175 -2.33 5.58 6.43
N SER A 176 -3.01 6.59 5.92
CA SER A 176 -2.38 7.81 5.40
C SER A 176 -1.50 8.59 6.38
N HIS A 177 -1.64 8.35 7.69
CA HIS A 177 -0.77 8.90 8.75
C HIS A 177 0.65 8.33 8.70
N PHE A 178 0.87 7.17 8.07
CA PHE A 178 2.23 6.65 7.84
C PHE A 178 3.07 7.56 6.96
N ALA A 179 2.47 8.32 6.05
CA ALA A 179 3.21 9.32 5.29
C ALA A 179 3.73 10.45 6.20
N ASP A 180 3.01 10.79 7.27
CA ASP A 180 3.47 11.77 8.25
C ASP A 180 4.61 11.19 9.11
N LEU A 181 4.49 9.91 9.50
CA LEU A 181 5.56 9.19 10.20
C LEU A 181 6.85 9.06 9.35
N MET A 182 6.72 8.83 8.04
CA MET A 182 7.85 8.84 7.09
C MET A 182 8.49 10.23 7.02
N ASN A 183 7.67 11.28 6.90
CA ASN A 183 8.15 12.66 6.85
C ASN A 183 8.89 13.07 8.13
N GLU A 184 8.45 12.57 9.28
CA GLU A 184 9.08 12.74 10.60
C GLU A 184 10.26 11.78 10.85
N ARG A 185 10.61 10.94 9.86
CA ARG A 185 11.68 9.93 9.93
C ARG A 185 11.50 8.91 11.06
N LYS A 186 10.27 8.71 11.54
CA LYS A 186 9.92 7.74 12.60
C LYS A 186 9.84 6.30 12.09
N ILE A 187 9.53 6.14 10.81
CA ILE A 187 9.53 4.86 10.10
C ILE A 187 10.35 5.00 8.82
N PRO A 188 10.94 3.90 8.32
CA PRO A 188 11.61 3.95 7.03
C PRO A 188 10.62 4.23 5.89
N PHE A 189 11.16 4.70 4.77
CA PHE A 189 10.45 4.67 3.49
C PHE A 189 10.23 3.23 3.03
N MET A 190 9.39 3.01 2.02
CA MET A 190 8.95 1.66 1.64
C MET A 190 9.39 1.34 0.21
N ALA A 191 10.11 0.24 0.03
CA ALA A 191 10.35 -0.35 -1.28
C ALA A 191 9.32 -1.48 -1.55
N LEU A 192 8.59 -1.40 -2.66
CA LEU A 192 7.51 -2.33 -3.02
C LEU A 192 8.10 -3.56 -3.72
N ALA A 193 8.55 -4.52 -2.91
CA ALA A 193 9.31 -5.68 -3.37
C ALA A 193 8.59 -6.61 -4.36
N ASP A 194 7.26 -6.54 -4.50
CA ASP A 194 6.54 -7.39 -5.45
C ASP A 194 6.28 -6.75 -6.81
N TYR A 195 6.57 -5.46 -6.98
CA TYR A 195 6.58 -4.85 -8.31
C TYR A 195 7.97 -4.86 -8.90
N ASP A 196 8.03 -5.02 -10.22
CA ASP A 196 9.18 -4.65 -11.04
C ASP A 196 8.81 -3.44 -11.90
N VAL A 197 9.78 -2.54 -12.09
CA VAL A 197 9.72 -1.41 -13.01
C VAL A 197 10.84 -1.58 -14.04
N ALA A 198 10.53 -1.30 -15.30
CA ALA A 198 11.48 -1.22 -16.41
C ALA A 198 11.64 0.26 -16.82
N PRO A 199 12.62 1.00 -16.29
CA PRO A 199 12.70 2.45 -16.46
C PRO A 199 12.89 2.91 -17.91
N HIS A 200 13.47 2.05 -18.75
CA HIS A 200 13.72 2.29 -20.17
C HIS A 200 12.77 1.50 -21.09
N GLY A 201 11.77 0.82 -20.52
CA GLY A 201 10.90 -0.12 -21.23
C GLY A 201 11.61 -1.43 -21.64
N PHE A 202 10.88 -2.32 -22.30
CA PHE A 202 11.39 -3.55 -22.94
C PHE A 202 12.21 -4.50 -22.06
N ASN A 203 11.54 -5.31 -21.22
CA ASN A 203 12.12 -6.40 -20.43
C ASN A 203 13.27 -6.02 -19.46
N ASP A 204 13.53 -4.73 -19.28
CA ASP A 204 14.62 -4.20 -18.45
C ASP A 204 14.23 -4.02 -16.97
N PHE A 205 13.68 -5.08 -16.38
CA PHE A 205 13.09 -5.06 -15.04
C PHE A 205 14.14 -5.23 -13.94
N PHE A 206 14.82 -4.15 -13.56
CA PHE A 206 15.82 -4.15 -12.48
C PHE A 206 15.53 -3.16 -11.35
N ASP A 207 14.43 -2.42 -11.40
CA ASP A 207 14.02 -1.46 -10.38
C ASP A 207 12.73 -1.89 -9.67
N ALA A 208 12.54 -1.44 -8.43
CA ALA A 208 11.29 -1.57 -7.70
C ALA A 208 10.74 -0.18 -7.30
N PRO A 209 9.41 0.01 -7.24
CA PRO A 209 8.82 1.26 -6.76
C PRO A 209 9.20 1.56 -5.31
N GLN A 210 9.41 2.83 -5.03
CA GLN A 210 9.82 3.35 -3.74
C GLN A 210 8.87 4.46 -3.28
N LEU A 211 8.12 4.20 -2.22
CA LEU A 211 7.23 5.16 -1.58
C LEU A 211 7.94 5.89 -0.45
N PHE A 212 7.93 7.21 -0.50
CA PHE A 212 8.53 8.06 0.52
C PHE A 212 7.67 9.29 0.80
N CYS A 213 7.89 9.96 1.92
CA CYS A 213 7.28 11.24 2.18
C CYS A 213 8.34 12.18 2.77
N SER A 214 8.54 13.33 2.12
CA SER A 214 9.53 14.33 2.53
C SER A 214 9.00 15.72 2.26
N ASN A 215 9.23 16.67 3.16
CA ASN A 215 8.69 18.02 3.09
C ASN A 215 7.16 18.04 2.82
N LYS A 216 6.44 17.10 3.45
CA LYS A 216 4.99 16.88 3.30
C LYS A 216 4.54 16.56 1.87
N ARG A 217 5.46 16.15 0.99
CA ARG A 217 5.17 15.64 -0.36
C ARG A 217 5.30 14.12 -0.34
N LEU A 218 4.22 13.43 -0.74
CA LEU A 218 4.23 11.98 -0.93
C LEU A 218 4.87 11.67 -2.29
N GLY A 219 6.00 10.98 -2.27
CA GLY A 219 6.79 10.64 -3.44
C GLY A 219 6.61 9.17 -3.85
N LEU A 220 6.60 8.95 -5.15
CA LEU A 220 6.71 7.65 -5.81
C LEU A 220 7.96 7.68 -6.70
N GLY A 221 9.03 7.03 -6.26
CA GLY A 221 10.27 6.87 -6.99
C GLY A 221 10.53 5.42 -7.38
N ILE A 222 11.73 5.16 -7.89
CA ILE A 222 12.24 3.82 -8.17
C ILE A 222 13.61 3.66 -7.53
N GLY A 223 14.01 2.41 -7.31
CA GLY A 223 15.39 2.10 -7.01
C GLY A 223 15.76 0.68 -7.38
N ASN A 224 17.04 0.49 -7.70
CA ASN A 224 17.59 -0.76 -8.20
C ASN A 224 17.46 -1.87 -7.16
N VAL A 225 16.97 -3.03 -7.61
CA VAL A 225 16.65 -4.15 -6.72
C VAL A 225 17.88 -4.76 -6.05
N ASP A 226 19.07 -4.58 -6.63
CA ASP A 226 20.36 -5.04 -6.11
C ASP A 226 21.11 -3.96 -5.30
N ARG A 227 20.56 -2.75 -5.20
CA ARG A 227 21.10 -1.70 -4.35
C ARG A 227 20.37 -1.63 -3.02
N ASN A 228 21.13 -1.45 -1.94
CA ASN A 228 20.57 -1.12 -0.65
C ASN A 228 20.46 0.41 -0.51
N TYR A 229 19.26 0.89 -0.18
CA TYR A 229 18.99 2.29 0.09
C TYR A 229 18.73 2.47 1.60
N PRO A 230 19.67 3.04 2.39
CA PRO A 230 19.62 2.99 3.87
C PRO A 230 18.40 3.64 4.55
N LEU A 231 17.67 4.50 3.84
CA LEU A 231 16.44 5.14 4.34
C LEU A 231 15.18 4.31 4.06
N PHE A 232 15.28 3.35 3.14
CA PHE A 232 14.19 2.46 2.77
C PHE A 232 14.26 1.18 3.60
N GLY A 233 13.09 0.73 4.02
CA GLY A 233 12.83 -0.61 4.48
C GLY A 233 11.95 -1.29 3.44
N ILE A 234 11.98 -2.61 3.42
CA ILE A 234 11.22 -3.38 2.46
C ILE A 234 10.07 -4.03 3.21
N PRO A 235 8.86 -3.46 3.22
CA PRO A 235 7.75 -4.06 3.94
C PRO A 235 7.32 -5.38 3.28
N THR A 236 6.88 -6.30 4.13
CA THR A 236 6.35 -7.60 3.73
C THR A 236 4.92 -7.74 4.22
N LEU A 237 4.19 -8.68 3.62
CA LEU A 237 2.85 -9.02 4.00
C LEU A 237 2.63 -10.52 3.91
N GLN A 238 1.69 -11.01 4.71
CA GLN A 238 1.14 -12.35 4.58
C GLN A 238 -0.30 -12.20 4.11
N LEU A 239 -0.56 -12.64 2.88
CA LEU A 239 -1.92 -12.65 2.32
C LEU A 239 -2.78 -13.60 3.15
N CYS A 240 -3.98 -13.14 3.50
CA CYS A 240 -4.99 -13.92 4.16
C CYS A 240 -6.14 -14.16 3.17
N ASN A 241 -6.94 -15.20 3.42
CA ASN A 241 -8.14 -15.44 2.61
C ASN A 241 -9.09 -14.22 2.64
N GLY A 242 -9.91 -14.09 1.60
CA GLY A 242 -10.95 -13.08 1.52
C GLY A 242 -12.00 -13.23 2.63
N PRO A 243 -12.74 -12.14 2.93
CA PRO A 243 -13.87 -12.13 3.87
C PRO A 243 -15.05 -13.01 3.42
#